data_AF-A0A7V8V4F3-F1
#
_entry.id   AF-A0A7V8V4F3-F1
#
_cell.length_a   1.000
_cell.length_b   1.000
_cell.length_c   1.000
_cell.angle_alpha   90.00
_cell.angle_beta   90.00
_cell.angle_gamma   90.00
#
_symmetry.space_group_name_H-M   'P 1'
#
loop_
_entity.id
_entity.type
_entity.pdbx_description
1 polymer ?
#
loop_
_entity_poly.entity_id
_entity_poly.type
_entity_poly.pdbx_seq_one_letter_code
_entity_poly.pdbx_strand_id
1 'polypeptide(L)'
;MEASHAVQALGGVKSEERRKAAEACAKDPSIAMAAIVPLCRCCSDSDEEVSQWSQAALEELGPPEADELDSLLELTTSAASTAYWAVTLIGRLQAKASPAVASLGKLIEKEDTPVEVRDRAIWAIGQIGVADEAIKTTLQKAAQSENARTARLASKALSKLQ
;
A
#
# COMPACT_ATOMS: atom_id res chain seq x y z
N MET A 1 25.24 1.45 0.21
CA MET A 1 24.75 1.29 -1.17
C MET A 1 24.10 2.61 -1.54
N GLU A 2 24.34 3.14 -2.74
CA GLU A 2 23.66 4.39 -3.16
C GLU A 2 22.19 4.11 -3.51
N ALA A 3 21.32 5.09 -3.28
CA ALA A 3 19.88 4.97 -3.53
C ALA A 3 19.55 4.59 -4.99
N SER A 4 20.21 5.22 -5.96
CA SER A 4 20.03 4.92 -7.39
C SER A 4 20.42 3.48 -7.75
N HIS A 5 21.47 2.96 -7.12
CA HIS A 5 21.89 1.58 -7.32
C HIS A 5 20.90 0.60 -6.67
N ALA A 6 20.36 0.92 -5.48
CA ALA A 6 19.34 0.10 -4.84
C ALA A 6 18.08 -0.02 -5.71
N VAL A 7 17.60 1.09 -6.29
CA VAL A 7 16.45 1.10 -7.22
C VAL A 7 16.70 0.20 -8.42
N GLN A 8 17.87 0.29 -9.05
CA GLN A 8 18.23 -0.56 -10.18
C GLN A 8 18.35 -2.03 -9.79
N ALA A 9 19.00 -2.31 -8.67
CA ALA A 9 19.25 -3.67 -8.19
C ALA A 9 17.96 -4.39 -7.79
N LEU A 10 16.98 -3.70 -7.18
CA LEU A 10 15.65 -4.25 -6.90
C LEU A 10 14.88 -4.65 -8.16
N GLY A 11 15.11 -3.96 -9.28
CA GLY A 11 14.57 -4.35 -10.60
C GLY A 11 15.39 -5.41 -11.34
N GLY A 12 16.48 -5.88 -10.74
CA GLY A 12 17.43 -6.80 -11.36
C GLY A 12 16.94 -8.25 -11.45
N VAL A 13 17.51 -9.01 -12.40
CA VAL A 13 17.14 -10.40 -12.65
C VAL A 13 17.66 -11.34 -11.55
N LYS A 14 18.82 -11.03 -10.95
CA LYS A 14 19.48 -11.89 -9.95
C LYS A 14 18.90 -11.64 -8.56
N SER A 15 18.38 -12.69 -7.93
CA SER A 15 17.80 -12.61 -6.59
C SER A 15 18.79 -12.14 -5.53
N GLU A 16 20.09 -12.50 -5.65
CA GLU A 16 21.11 -12.04 -4.72
C GLU A 16 21.30 -10.51 -4.72
N GLU A 17 21.23 -9.88 -5.91
CA GLU A 17 21.34 -8.43 -6.06
C GLU A 17 20.09 -7.74 -5.50
N ARG A 18 18.90 -8.28 -5.78
CA ARG A 18 17.64 -7.80 -5.19
C ARG A 18 17.65 -7.90 -3.67
N ARG A 19 18.14 -9.02 -3.11
CA ARG A 19 18.18 -9.24 -1.66
C ARG A 19 19.10 -8.24 -0.96
N LYS A 20 20.31 -8.04 -1.49
CA LYS A 20 21.25 -7.03 -0.96
C LYS A 20 20.66 -5.63 -1.01
N ALA A 21 19.92 -5.30 -2.06
CA ALA A 21 19.25 -4.01 -2.20
C ALA A 21 18.09 -3.84 -1.21
N ALA A 22 17.23 -4.86 -1.07
CA ALA A 22 16.12 -4.85 -0.11
C ALA A 22 16.63 -4.75 1.33
N GLU A 23 17.67 -5.52 1.68
CA GLU A 23 18.33 -5.45 2.99
C GLU A 23 18.92 -4.06 3.25
N ALA A 24 19.56 -3.45 2.25
CA ALA A 24 20.08 -2.08 2.38
C ALA A 24 18.96 -1.07 2.61
N CYS A 25 17.82 -1.20 1.93
CA CYS A 25 16.63 -0.37 2.16
C CYS A 25 16.08 -0.55 3.59
N ALA A 26 16.03 -1.78 4.09
CA ALA A 26 15.54 -2.06 5.44
C ALA A 26 16.44 -1.46 6.54
N LYS A 27 17.74 -1.32 6.28
CA LYS A 27 18.70 -0.73 7.21
C LYS A 27 18.79 0.80 7.11
N ASP A 28 18.38 1.38 5.99
CA ASP A 28 18.50 2.81 5.72
C ASP A 28 17.20 3.37 5.10
N PRO A 29 16.38 4.06 5.91
CA PRO A 29 15.13 4.67 5.46
C PRO A 29 15.30 5.67 4.30
N SER A 30 16.48 6.30 4.14
CA SER A 30 16.72 7.24 3.05
C SER A 30 16.82 6.53 1.70
N ILE A 31 17.43 5.34 1.68
CA ILE A 31 17.46 4.46 0.51
C ILE A 31 16.06 3.92 0.24
N ALA A 32 15.34 3.51 1.28
CA ALA A 32 13.97 3.01 1.15
C ALA A 32 13.03 4.07 0.55
N MET A 33 13.14 5.32 0.98
CA MET A 33 12.35 6.44 0.46
C MET A 33 12.57 6.66 -1.05
N ALA A 34 13.79 6.48 -1.54
CA ALA A 34 14.07 6.59 -2.97
C ALA A 34 13.62 5.36 -3.79
N ALA A 35 13.26 4.26 -3.13
CA ALA A 35 12.99 2.96 -3.75
C ALA A 35 11.57 2.43 -3.48
N ILE A 36 10.61 3.29 -3.15
CA ILE A 36 9.27 2.91 -2.72
C ILE A 36 8.53 2.02 -3.72
N VAL A 37 8.49 2.42 -4.99
CA VAL A 37 7.82 1.67 -6.06
C VAL A 37 8.48 0.29 -6.29
N PRO A 38 9.81 0.18 -6.48
CA PRO A 38 10.50 -1.10 -6.52
C PRO A 38 10.25 -1.98 -5.29
N LEU A 39 10.31 -1.42 -4.07
CA LEU A 39 10.09 -2.16 -2.82
C LEU A 39 8.67 -2.75 -2.77
N CYS A 40 7.65 -1.98 -3.14
CA CYS A 40 6.28 -2.50 -3.21
C CYS A 40 6.17 -3.70 -4.16
N ARG A 41 6.84 -3.65 -5.32
CA ARG A 41 6.86 -4.78 -6.28
C ARG A 41 7.57 -6.00 -5.68
N CYS A 42 8.71 -5.79 -5.02
CA CYS A 42 9.47 -6.83 -4.37
C CYS A 42 8.76 -7.48 -3.16
N CYS A 43 7.69 -6.89 -2.61
CA CYS A 43 6.86 -7.59 -1.62
C CYS A 43 6.18 -8.86 -2.17
N SER A 44 6.06 -9.00 -3.49
CA SER A 44 5.57 -10.21 -4.17
C SER A 44 6.69 -10.94 -4.92
N ASP A 45 7.96 -10.72 -4.54
CA ASP A 45 9.09 -11.46 -5.11
C ASP A 45 8.98 -12.96 -4.85
N SER A 46 9.47 -13.76 -5.80
CA SER A 46 9.57 -15.22 -5.66
C SER A 46 10.61 -15.65 -4.61
N ASP A 47 11.60 -14.79 -4.34
CA ASP A 47 12.59 -15.00 -3.29
C ASP A 47 12.03 -14.48 -1.96
N GLU A 48 11.86 -15.38 -0.99
CA GLU A 48 11.27 -15.07 0.31
C GLU A 48 12.09 -14.03 1.10
N GLU A 49 13.43 -14.07 1.02
CA GLU A 49 14.27 -13.09 1.72
C GLU A 49 14.08 -11.70 1.10
N VAL A 50 13.99 -11.59 -0.23
CA VAL A 50 13.70 -10.32 -0.92
C VAL A 50 12.36 -9.76 -0.48
N SER A 51 11.31 -10.61 -0.44
CA SER A 51 9.99 -10.19 0.01
C SER A 51 10.00 -9.72 1.46
N GLN A 52 10.61 -10.49 2.37
CA GLN A 52 10.67 -10.14 3.80
C GLN A 52 11.41 -8.83 4.04
N TRP A 53 12.58 -8.63 3.44
CA TRP A 53 13.33 -7.38 3.58
C TRP A 53 12.59 -6.19 2.99
N SER A 54 11.89 -6.37 1.87
CA SER A 54 11.10 -5.30 1.25
C SER A 54 9.93 -4.89 2.16
N GLN A 55 9.24 -5.86 2.76
CA GLN A 55 8.17 -5.59 3.72
C GLN A 55 8.70 -4.86 4.97
N ALA A 56 9.82 -5.32 5.53
CA ALA A 56 10.46 -4.68 6.68
C ALA A 56 10.87 -3.23 6.38
N ALA A 57 11.44 -2.97 5.20
CA ALA A 57 11.80 -1.61 4.76
C ALA A 57 10.56 -0.70 4.68
N LEU A 58 9.44 -1.20 4.16
CA LEU A 58 8.20 -0.44 4.05
C LEU A 58 7.47 -0.28 5.39
N GLU A 59 7.65 -1.20 6.34
CA GLU A 59 7.07 -1.08 7.69
C GLU A 59 7.62 0.14 8.42
N GLU A 60 8.94 0.28 8.44
CA GLU A 60 9.68 1.37 9.11
C GLU A 60 9.67 2.68 8.31
N LEU A 61 9.26 2.63 7.05
CA LEU A 61 9.17 3.82 6.20
C LEU A 61 8.10 4.79 6.71
N GLY A 62 8.45 6.08 6.74
CA GLY A 62 7.51 7.16 6.97
C GLY A 62 6.45 7.31 5.86
N PRO A 63 5.62 8.38 5.93
CA PRO A 63 4.73 8.71 4.82
C PRO A 63 5.56 9.02 3.57
N PRO A 64 5.15 8.55 2.38
CA PRO A 64 5.82 8.90 1.14
C PRO A 64 5.57 10.37 0.76
N GLU A 65 6.23 10.83 -0.31
CA GLU A 65 5.94 12.14 -0.89
C GLU A 65 4.65 12.12 -1.72
N ALA A 66 3.97 13.27 -1.82
CA ALA A 66 2.69 13.35 -2.53
C ALA A 66 2.82 13.03 -4.03
N ASP A 67 3.96 13.34 -4.62
CA ASP A 67 4.26 13.12 -6.04
C ASP A 67 4.33 11.62 -6.40
N GLU A 68 4.44 10.74 -5.41
CA GLU A 68 4.42 9.29 -5.63
C GLU A 68 3.01 8.70 -5.73
N LEU A 69 1.96 9.49 -5.45
CA LEU A 69 0.58 9.01 -5.38
C LEU A 69 0.16 8.28 -6.66
N ASP A 70 0.46 8.83 -7.83
CA ASP A 70 0.07 8.24 -9.11
C ASP A 70 0.77 6.90 -9.35
N SER A 71 2.06 6.81 -9.02
CA SER A 71 2.82 5.57 -9.13
C SER A 71 2.32 4.50 -8.16
N LEU A 72 1.94 4.88 -6.93
CA LEU A 72 1.34 3.96 -5.96
C LEU A 72 -0.05 3.49 -6.41
N LEU A 73 -0.86 4.36 -7.01
CA LEU A 73 -2.17 4.02 -7.54
C LEU A 73 -2.09 2.93 -8.62
N GLU A 74 -1.11 2.99 -9.52
CA GLU A 74 -0.87 1.95 -10.53
C GLU A 74 -0.63 0.57 -9.90
N LEU A 75 0.10 0.53 -8.78
CA LEU A 75 0.44 -0.72 -8.08
C LEU A 75 -0.75 -1.37 -7.36
N THR A 76 -1.83 -0.63 -7.10
CA THR A 76 -3.01 -1.17 -6.38
C THR A 76 -3.75 -2.29 -7.11
N THR A 77 -3.47 -2.47 -8.40
CA THR A 77 -4.05 -3.53 -9.25
C THR A 77 -3.09 -4.70 -9.52
N SER A 78 -1.90 -4.67 -8.91
CA SER A 78 -0.88 -5.70 -9.05
C SER A 78 -1.14 -6.91 -8.12
N ALA A 79 -0.13 -7.76 -7.92
CA ALA A 79 -0.19 -8.88 -6.98
C ALA A 79 -0.58 -8.44 -5.57
N ALA A 80 -1.18 -9.34 -4.79
CA ALA A 80 -1.82 -9.03 -3.52
C ALA A 80 -0.91 -8.27 -2.53
N SER A 81 0.33 -8.72 -2.33
CA SER A 81 1.27 -8.06 -1.41
C SER A 81 1.72 -6.69 -1.94
N THR A 82 1.99 -6.56 -3.24
CA THR A 82 2.29 -5.27 -3.88
C THR A 82 1.16 -4.28 -3.72
N ALA A 83 -0.08 -4.70 -4.02
CA ALA A 83 -1.26 -3.86 -3.89
C ALA A 83 -1.51 -3.47 -2.43
N TYR A 84 -1.35 -4.41 -1.49
CA TYR A 84 -1.51 -4.15 -0.05
C TYR A 84 -0.54 -3.05 0.44
N TRP A 85 0.73 -3.12 0.04
CA TRP A 85 1.73 -2.13 0.43
C TRP A 85 1.49 -0.78 -0.23
N ALA A 86 1.15 -0.77 -1.52
CA ALA A 86 0.80 0.46 -2.22
C ALA A 86 -0.38 1.19 -1.54
N VAL A 87 -1.46 0.46 -1.23
CA VAL A 87 -2.62 1.04 -0.51
C VAL A 87 -2.25 1.48 0.91
N THR A 88 -1.35 0.78 1.59
CA THR A 88 -0.84 1.18 2.91
C THR A 88 -0.15 2.53 2.85
N LEU A 89 0.75 2.73 1.88
CA LEU A 89 1.49 3.98 1.69
C LEU A 89 0.56 5.13 1.26
N ILE A 90 -0.42 4.87 0.39
CA ILE A 90 -1.46 5.84 0.04
C ILE A 90 -2.22 6.29 1.30
N GLY A 91 -2.58 5.37 2.20
CA GLY A 91 -3.22 5.74 3.47
C GLY A 91 -2.33 6.59 4.39
N ARG A 92 -1.00 6.38 4.36
CA ARG A 92 -0.04 7.17 5.14
C ARG A 92 0.13 8.61 4.63
N LEU A 93 -0.22 8.89 3.37
CA LEU A 93 -0.30 10.26 2.83
C LEU A 93 -1.45 11.09 3.44
N GLN A 94 -2.42 10.45 4.12
CA GLN A 94 -3.57 11.11 4.74
C GLN A 94 -4.30 12.02 3.73
N ALA A 95 -4.66 13.25 4.10
CA ALA A 95 -5.40 14.18 3.26
C ALA A 95 -4.72 14.48 1.92
N LYS A 96 -3.40 14.31 1.79
CA LYS A 96 -2.71 14.47 0.50
C LYS A 96 -3.14 13.43 -0.54
N ALA A 97 -3.65 12.29 -0.10
CA ALA A 97 -4.18 11.23 -0.97
C ALA A 97 -5.70 11.34 -1.25
N SER A 98 -6.33 12.49 -1.02
CA SER A 98 -7.73 12.73 -1.42
C SER A 98 -8.05 12.33 -2.87
N PRO A 99 -7.18 12.58 -3.88
CA PRO A 99 -7.45 12.15 -5.26
C PRO A 99 -7.58 10.62 -5.43
N ALA A 100 -7.00 9.82 -4.54
CA ALA A 100 -7.03 8.36 -4.61
C ALA A 100 -8.32 7.74 -4.03
N VAL A 101 -9.14 8.49 -3.29
CA VAL A 101 -10.30 7.97 -2.56
C VAL A 101 -11.26 7.21 -3.47
N ALA A 102 -11.57 7.74 -4.65
CA ALA A 102 -12.45 7.07 -5.61
C ALA A 102 -11.88 5.74 -6.11
N SER A 103 -10.57 5.68 -6.37
CA SER A 103 -9.88 4.45 -6.77
C SER A 103 -9.86 3.41 -5.65
N LEU A 104 -9.65 3.83 -4.40
CA LEU A 104 -9.72 2.96 -3.22
C LEU A 104 -11.15 2.41 -3.02
N GLY A 105 -12.19 3.22 -3.26
CA GLY A 105 -13.57 2.76 -3.25
C GLY A 105 -13.82 1.62 -4.24
N LYS A 106 -13.32 1.75 -5.47
CA LYS A 106 -13.41 0.69 -6.49
C LYS A 106 -12.73 -0.61 -6.07
N LEU A 107 -11.60 -0.53 -5.36
CA LEU A 107 -10.91 -1.73 -4.85
C LEU A 107 -11.78 -2.50 -3.85
N ILE A 108 -12.53 -1.79 -3.00
CA ILE A 108 -13.43 -2.40 -1.99
C ILE A 108 -14.59 -3.14 -2.66
N GLU A 109 -15.15 -2.56 -3.73
CA GLU A 109 -16.32 -3.10 -4.42
C GLU A 109 -16.00 -4.23 -5.40
N LYS A 110 -14.78 -4.27 -5.94
CA LYS A 110 -14.37 -5.30 -6.89
C LYS A 110 -14.27 -6.67 -6.20
N GLU A 111 -14.99 -7.66 -6.73
CA GLU A 111 -15.08 -9.01 -6.15
C GLU A 111 -13.73 -9.75 -6.13
N ASP A 112 -12.93 -9.62 -7.19
CA ASP A 112 -11.62 -10.28 -7.31
C ASP A 112 -10.53 -9.65 -6.42
N THR A 113 -10.82 -8.56 -5.72
CA THR A 113 -9.83 -7.92 -4.84
C THR A 113 -9.61 -8.79 -3.59
N PRO A 114 -8.37 -9.18 -3.26
CA PRO A 114 -8.06 -9.91 -2.04
C PRO A 114 -8.61 -9.21 -0.80
N VAL A 115 -9.08 -9.98 0.19
CA VAL A 115 -9.69 -9.46 1.42
C VAL A 115 -8.74 -8.50 2.13
N GLU A 116 -7.46 -8.83 2.17
CA GLU A 116 -6.39 -8.05 2.82
C GLU A 116 -6.22 -6.67 2.16
N VAL A 117 -6.33 -6.61 0.82
CA VAL A 117 -6.25 -5.37 0.06
C VAL A 117 -7.51 -4.53 0.25
N ARG A 118 -8.70 -5.15 0.30
CA ARG A 118 -9.97 -4.46 0.61
C ARG A 118 -9.96 -3.86 2.02
N ASP A 119 -9.57 -4.64 3.01
CA ASP A 119 -9.41 -4.18 4.39
C ASP A 119 -8.43 -3.02 4.48
N ARG A 120 -7.33 -3.10 3.72
CA ARG A 120 -6.33 -2.04 3.67
C ARG A 120 -6.85 -0.78 2.99
N ALA A 121 -7.66 -0.90 1.94
CA ALA A 121 -8.31 0.23 1.27
C ALA A 121 -9.31 0.93 2.19
N ILE A 122 -10.11 0.18 2.94
CA ILE A 122 -11.02 0.72 3.97
C ILE A 122 -10.22 1.49 5.03
N TRP A 123 -9.13 0.91 5.53
CA TRP A 123 -8.26 1.59 6.48
C TRP A 123 -7.67 2.88 5.89
N ALA A 124 -7.20 2.85 4.64
CA ALA A 124 -6.59 3.99 3.97
C ALA A 124 -7.58 5.14 3.78
N ILE A 125 -8.81 4.87 3.32
CA ILE A 125 -9.89 5.87 3.24
C ILE A 125 -10.13 6.53 4.60
N GLY A 126 -10.16 5.73 5.68
CA GLY A 126 -10.29 6.24 7.04
C GLY A 126 -9.09 7.05 7.55
N GLN A 127 -7.89 6.93 6.95
CA GLN A 127 -6.75 7.81 7.26
C GLN A 127 -6.77 9.09 6.41
N ILE A 128 -7.24 8.99 5.16
CA ILE A 128 -7.36 10.15 4.28
C ILE A 128 -8.37 11.15 4.84
N GLY A 129 -9.45 10.65 5.45
CA GLY A 129 -10.42 11.49 6.16
C GLY A 129 -11.34 12.30 5.23
N VAL A 130 -11.27 12.06 3.92
CA VAL A 130 -12.14 12.67 2.91
C VAL A 130 -12.96 11.57 2.25
N ALA A 131 -14.28 11.73 2.26
CA ALA A 131 -15.21 10.81 1.60
C ALA A 131 -16.43 11.56 1.10
N ASP A 132 -16.84 11.24 -0.13
CA ASP A 132 -18.13 11.62 -0.67
C ASP A 132 -19.23 10.61 -0.25
N GLU A 133 -20.47 10.88 -0.65
CA GLU A 133 -21.60 10.00 -0.33
C GLU A 133 -21.48 8.61 -1.00
N ALA A 134 -20.80 8.50 -2.13
CA ALA A 134 -20.56 7.21 -2.79
C ALA A 134 -19.65 6.35 -1.90
N ILE A 135 -18.56 6.90 -1.40
CA ILE A 135 -17.61 6.21 -0.53
C ILE A 135 -18.23 5.88 0.82
N LYS A 136 -19.04 6.77 1.40
CA LYS A 136 -19.81 6.44 2.62
C LYS A 136 -20.73 5.24 2.38
N THR A 137 -21.41 5.18 1.23
CA THR A 137 -22.26 4.04 0.85
C THR A 137 -21.44 2.76 0.70
N THR A 138 -20.28 2.81 0.03
CA THR A 138 -19.36 1.67 -0.11
C THR A 138 -18.90 1.17 1.27
N LEU A 139 -18.53 2.07 2.19
CA LEU A 139 -18.14 1.71 3.55
C LEU A 139 -19.31 1.16 4.38
N GLN A 140 -20.52 1.67 4.23
CA GLN A 140 -21.70 1.12 4.91
C GLN A 140 -22.00 -0.31 4.46
N LYS A 141 -21.85 -0.61 3.16
CA LYS A 141 -21.95 -2.00 2.67
C LYS A 141 -20.84 -2.86 3.25
N ALA A 142 -19.60 -2.39 3.26
CA ALA A 142 -18.48 -3.12 3.86
C ALA A 142 -18.65 -3.35 5.37
N ALA A 143 -19.33 -2.44 6.09
CA ALA A 143 -19.67 -2.58 7.50
C ALA A 143 -20.67 -3.72 7.77
N GLN A 144 -21.40 -4.18 6.75
CA GLN A 144 -22.33 -5.31 6.82
C GLN A 144 -21.71 -6.62 6.31
N SER A 145 -20.40 -6.63 5.98
CA SER A 145 -19.70 -7.83 5.53
C SER A 145 -19.73 -8.93 6.60
N GLU A 146 -19.86 -10.19 6.18
CA GLU A 146 -19.74 -11.36 7.06
C GLU A 146 -18.33 -11.47 7.67
N ASN A 147 -17.32 -10.90 7.01
CA ASN A 147 -15.98 -10.81 7.57
C ASN A 147 -15.94 -9.77 8.69
N ALA A 148 -15.84 -10.24 9.93
CA ALA A 148 -15.84 -9.40 11.13
C ALA A 148 -14.73 -8.32 11.14
N ARG A 149 -13.57 -8.61 10.54
CA ARG A 149 -12.46 -7.64 10.45
C ARG A 149 -12.82 -6.52 9.49
N THR A 150 -13.32 -6.86 8.29
CA THR A 150 -13.79 -5.89 7.30
C THR A 150 -14.90 -5.01 7.88
N ALA A 151 -15.91 -5.62 8.51
CA ALA A 151 -17.03 -4.90 9.11
C ALA A 151 -16.59 -3.89 10.18
N ARG A 152 -15.67 -4.31 11.05
CA ARG A 152 -15.09 -3.45 12.10
C ARG A 152 -14.27 -2.31 11.52
N LEU A 153 -13.44 -2.57 10.51
CA LEU A 153 -12.63 -1.55 9.85
C LEU A 153 -13.51 -0.50 9.16
N ALA A 154 -14.55 -0.94 8.47
CA ALA A 154 -15.47 -0.06 7.75
C ALA A 154 -16.27 0.83 8.72
N SER A 155 -16.78 0.26 9.82
CA SER A 155 -17.45 1.02 10.88
C SER A 155 -16.52 2.07 11.50
N LYS A 156 -15.25 1.71 11.74
CA LYS A 156 -14.24 2.64 12.24
C LYS A 156 -13.94 3.75 11.23
N ALA A 157 -13.79 3.43 9.95
CA ALA A 157 -13.58 4.42 8.90
C ALA A 157 -14.76 5.40 8.83
N LEU A 158 -16.00 4.91 8.83
CA LEU A 158 -17.21 5.76 8.86
C LEU A 158 -17.21 6.73 10.04
N SER A 159 -16.89 6.27 11.26
CA SER A 159 -16.84 7.14 12.45
C SER A 159 -15.82 8.27 12.36
N LYS A 160 -14.75 8.10 11.57
CA LYS A 160 -13.73 9.13 11.33
C LYS A 160 -14.11 10.14 10.25
N LEU A 161 -15.13 9.82 9.44
CA LEU A 161 -15.58 10.62 8.29
C LEU A 161 -16.87 11.40 8.60
N GLN A 162 -17.29 11.41 9.88
CA GLN A 162 -18.46 12.14 10.39
C GLN A 162 -18.16 13.62 10.65
#